data_AF-A0A8J1UKR4-F1
#
_entry.id   AF-A0A8J1UKR4-F1
#
_cell.length_a   1.000
_cell.length_b   1.000
_cell.length_c   1.000
_cell.angle_alpha   90.00
_cell.angle_beta   90.00
_cell.angle_gamma   90.00
#
_symmetry.space_group_name_H-M   'P 1'
#
loop_
_entity.id
_entity.type
_entity.pdbx_description
1 polymer ?
#
loop_
_entity_poly.entity_id
_entity_poly.type
_entity_poly.pdbx_seq_one_letter_code
_entity_poly.pdbx_strand_id
1 'polypeptide(L)'
;MSWKRFIDEKANLFPIAQEELFHIYEALQRQMKQPIRTSNPYRMKITRDCPYQVFNMLYQIGTTNMWETFIKETETNIMMEFHNDKKLIFWLDIMNKQGFKNIEKCLLIEKRKSDGSRMKVLVNDVNPFTIRFSKRQSKLHIDCCFGFWNMYGVRQHPIQDSI
;
A
#
# COMPACT_ATOMS: atom_id res chain seq x y z
N MET A 1 7.88 8.57 -24.53
CA MET A 1 8.98 7.96 -23.75
C MET A 1 8.55 6.53 -23.41
N SER A 2 9.34 5.50 -23.75
CA SER A 2 8.96 4.08 -23.54
C SER A 2 9.02 3.68 -22.07
N TRP A 3 8.03 2.93 -21.57
CA TRP A 3 7.91 2.46 -20.18
C TRP A 3 9.14 1.68 -19.69
N LYS A 4 9.77 0.90 -20.60
CA LYS A 4 11.05 0.24 -20.32
C LYS A 4 12.14 1.26 -20.02
N ARG A 5 12.24 2.34 -20.82
CA ARG A 5 13.25 3.39 -20.64
C ARG A 5 13.13 4.15 -19.32
N PHE A 6 11.91 4.48 -18.88
CA PHE A 6 11.72 5.13 -17.58
C PHE A 6 12.12 4.19 -16.44
N ILE A 7 11.70 2.91 -16.49
CA ILE A 7 12.06 1.91 -15.48
C ILE A 7 13.56 1.58 -15.51
N ASP A 8 14.21 1.60 -16.67
CA ASP A 8 15.64 1.30 -16.84
C ASP A 8 16.53 2.50 -16.44
N GLU A 9 16.12 3.75 -16.73
CA GLU A 9 16.81 4.96 -16.26
C GLU A 9 16.63 5.19 -14.75
N LYS A 10 15.46 4.81 -14.25
CA LYS A 10 15.10 4.83 -12.83
C LYS A 10 15.31 3.47 -12.16
N ALA A 11 15.93 2.49 -12.81
CA ALA A 11 16.24 1.19 -12.20
C ALA A 11 17.32 1.32 -11.12
N ASN A 12 18.02 2.45 -11.14
CA ASN A 12 18.85 2.95 -10.05
C ASN A 12 18.06 3.79 -9.01
N LEU A 13 16.71 3.77 -9.01
CA LEU A 13 15.88 4.25 -7.90
C LEU A 13 16.04 3.29 -6.72
N PHE A 14 17.24 3.39 -6.15
CA PHE A 14 17.71 3.10 -4.82
C PHE A 14 17.09 1.86 -4.15
N PRO A 15 17.87 0.81 -3.90
CA PRO A 15 17.51 -0.31 -3.04
C PRO A 15 16.75 0.10 -1.75
N ILE A 16 17.03 1.31 -1.24
CA ILE A 16 16.36 1.97 -0.12
C ILE A 16 14.84 2.10 -0.32
N ALA A 17 14.36 2.49 -1.51
CA ALA A 17 12.93 2.60 -1.78
C ALA A 17 12.26 1.22 -1.85
N GLN A 18 12.93 0.22 -2.44
CA GLN A 18 12.44 -1.16 -2.46
C GLN A 18 12.39 -1.76 -1.06
N GLU A 19 13.40 -1.46 -0.24
CA GLU A 19 13.48 -1.87 1.16
C GLU A 19 12.38 -1.22 1.99
N GLU A 20 12.13 0.09 1.82
CA GLU A 20 11.04 0.74 2.56
C GLU A 20 9.65 0.25 2.11
N LEU A 21 9.44 -0.01 0.81
CA LEU A 21 8.23 -0.68 0.33
C LEU A 21 8.08 -2.08 0.93
N PHE A 22 9.17 -2.82 1.07
CA PHE A 22 9.17 -4.13 1.71
C PHE A 22 8.83 -4.03 3.21
N HIS A 23 9.37 -3.05 3.93
CA HIS A 23 8.99 -2.80 5.32
C HIS A 23 7.51 -2.44 5.48
N ILE A 24 6.97 -1.67 4.54
CA ILE A 24 5.54 -1.34 4.48
C ILE A 24 4.72 -2.61 4.25
N TYR A 25 5.11 -3.42 3.26
CA TYR A 25 4.49 -4.72 3.00
C TYR A 25 4.50 -5.62 4.24
N GLU A 26 5.64 -5.77 4.91
CA GLU A 26 5.73 -6.57 6.12
C GLU A 26 4.84 -6.03 7.24
N ALA A 27 4.78 -4.70 7.40
CA ALA A 27 3.91 -4.08 8.38
C ALA A 27 2.44 -4.42 8.09
N LEU A 28 1.99 -4.29 6.83
CA LEU A 28 0.65 -4.71 6.43
C LEU A 28 0.42 -6.20 6.72
N GLN A 29 1.36 -7.06 6.35
CA GLN A 29 1.28 -8.51 6.57
C GLN A 29 1.25 -8.92 8.04
N ARG A 30 1.93 -8.19 8.93
CA ARG A 30 1.89 -8.40 10.38
C ARG A 30 0.53 -8.01 10.94
N GLN A 31 -0.01 -6.87 10.53
CA GLN A 31 -1.37 -6.47 10.92
C GLN A 31 -2.39 -7.46 10.40
N MET A 32 -2.11 -8.07 9.25
CA MET A 32 -2.99 -9.09 8.71
C MET A 32 -3.08 -10.40 9.52
N LYS A 33 -2.20 -10.59 10.52
CA LYS A 33 -2.22 -11.76 11.42
C LYS A 33 -3.20 -11.62 12.59
N GLN A 34 -3.70 -10.41 12.87
CA GLN A 34 -4.53 -10.18 14.06
C GLN A 34 -5.89 -10.91 13.99
N PRO A 35 -6.51 -11.22 15.15
CA PRO A 35 -7.82 -11.86 15.21
C PRO A 35 -8.88 -11.03 14.47
N ILE A 36 -9.77 -11.73 13.76
CA ILE A 36 -10.79 -11.10 12.90
C ILE A 36 -11.83 -10.41 13.78
N ARG A 37 -12.12 -9.14 13.50
CA ARG A 37 -13.33 -8.46 13.98
C ARG A 37 -14.36 -8.48 12.85
N THR A 38 -15.48 -9.14 13.06
CA THR A 38 -16.52 -9.39 12.05
C THR A 38 -17.49 -8.21 11.85
N SER A 39 -17.45 -7.19 12.71
CA SER A 39 -18.45 -6.13 12.71
C SER A 39 -18.14 -4.94 11.78
N ASN A 40 -16.88 -4.71 11.39
CA ASN A 40 -16.48 -3.61 10.49
C ASN A 40 -15.15 -3.90 9.79
N PRO A 41 -14.88 -3.31 8.61
CA PRO A 41 -13.54 -3.26 8.05
C PRO A 41 -12.54 -2.78 9.09
N TYR A 42 -11.45 -3.53 9.26
CA TYR A 42 -10.45 -3.22 10.27
C TYR A 42 -9.58 -2.08 9.76
N ARG A 43 -9.75 -0.86 10.31
CA ARG A 43 -8.90 0.28 9.97
C ARG A 43 -7.59 0.23 10.74
N MET A 44 -6.51 0.57 10.05
CA MET A 44 -5.16 0.52 10.58
C MET A 44 -4.38 1.78 10.24
N LYS A 45 -3.61 2.24 11.22
CA LYS A 45 -2.63 3.31 11.05
C LYS A 45 -1.24 2.79 11.39
N ILE A 46 -0.34 2.82 10.42
CA ILE A 46 1.09 2.51 10.59
C ILE A 46 1.83 3.83 10.59
N THR A 47 2.77 4.03 11.51
CA THR A 47 3.65 5.21 11.54
C THR A 47 5.09 4.74 11.60
N ARG A 48 5.95 5.35 10.77
CA ARG A 48 7.38 5.03 10.67
C ARG A 48 8.18 6.32 10.50
N ASP A 49 9.39 6.33 11.05
CA ASP A 49 10.35 7.37 10.71
C ASP A 49 10.82 7.15 9.27
N CYS A 50 10.80 8.22 8.47
CA CYS A 50 11.12 8.15 7.06
C CYS A 50 11.80 9.47 6.67
N PRO A 51 13.08 9.46 6.25
CA PRO A 51 13.71 10.67 5.73
C PRO A 51 12.97 11.18 4.50
N TYR A 52 12.93 12.50 4.32
CA TYR A 52 12.23 13.13 3.19
C TYR A 52 12.70 12.58 1.83
N GLN A 53 13.99 12.29 1.68
CA GLN A 53 14.56 11.74 0.45
C GLN A 53 13.97 10.36 0.12
N VAL A 54 13.78 9.51 1.13
CA VAL A 54 13.16 8.18 0.98
C VAL A 54 11.68 8.36 0.61
N PHE A 55 10.96 9.22 1.35
CA PHE A 55 9.58 9.54 1.01
C PHE A 55 9.44 10.10 -0.41
N ASN A 56 10.33 10.98 -0.85
CA ASN A 56 10.29 11.57 -2.18
C ASN A 56 10.45 10.50 -3.28
N MET A 57 11.24 9.46 -3.06
CA MET A 57 11.33 8.32 -3.98
C MET A 57 9.99 7.55 -4.02
N LEU A 58 9.41 7.25 -2.85
CA LEU A 58 8.10 6.60 -2.76
C LEU A 58 6.99 7.43 -3.43
N TYR A 59 7.06 8.76 -3.28
CA TYR A 59 6.17 9.71 -3.91
C TYR A 59 6.31 9.71 -5.43
N GLN A 60 7.53 9.75 -5.96
CA GLN A 60 7.76 9.65 -7.41
C GLN A 60 7.23 8.33 -7.99
N ILE A 61 7.39 7.22 -7.27
CA ILE A 61 6.82 5.92 -7.66
C ILE A 61 5.29 5.99 -7.67
N GLY A 62 4.70 6.53 -6.59
CA GLY A 62 3.25 6.70 -6.44
C GLY A 62 2.65 7.59 -7.52
N THR A 63 3.38 8.59 -7.99
CA THR A 63 2.91 9.62 -8.93
C THR A 63 3.38 9.41 -10.37
N THR A 64 4.13 8.33 -10.65
CA THR A 64 4.58 7.96 -12.01
C THR A 64 3.40 7.85 -13.00
N ASN A 65 2.23 7.42 -12.51
CA ASN A 65 0.96 7.48 -13.22
C ASN A 65 -0.11 7.97 -12.24
N MET A 66 -0.82 9.04 -12.58
CA MET A 66 -1.85 9.63 -11.71
C MET A 66 -3.19 8.88 -11.69
N TRP A 67 -3.34 7.81 -12.47
CA TRP A 67 -4.52 6.95 -12.44
C TRP A 67 -4.84 6.48 -11.01
N GLU A 68 -6.09 6.70 -10.57
CA GLU A 68 -6.62 6.33 -9.24
C GLU A 68 -5.76 6.84 -8.08
N THR A 69 -5.08 7.97 -8.29
CA THR A 69 -4.14 8.58 -7.35
C THR A 69 -4.56 10.02 -7.08
N PHE A 70 -4.86 10.33 -5.82
CA PHE A 70 -5.13 11.70 -5.38
C PHE A 70 -3.98 12.21 -4.54
N ILE A 71 -3.63 13.48 -4.70
CA ILE A 71 -2.53 14.10 -3.98
C ILE A 71 -3.04 15.36 -3.30
N LYS A 72 -2.63 15.53 -2.05
CA LYS A 72 -2.84 16.76 -1.30
C LYS A 72 -1.54 17.15 -0.64
N GLU A 73 -1.05 18.35 -0.95
CA GLU A 73 0.12 18.92 -0.32
C GLU A 73 -0.26 20.17 0.47
N THR A 74 0.29 20.27 1.67
CA THR A 74 0.22 21.46 2.51
C THR A 74 1.64 21.84 2.96
N GLU A 75 1.76 22.98 3.64
CA GLU A 75 3.04 23.41 4.22
C GLU A 75 3.65 22.38 5.18
N THR A 76 2.82 21.54 5.80
CA THR A 76 3.24 20.60 6.86
C THR A 76 3.17 19.14 6.44
N ASN A 77 2.37 18.79 5.44
CA ASN A 77 2.13 17.41 5.05
C ASN A 77 2.10 17.22 3.53
N ILE A 78 2.50 16.04 3.07
CA ILE A 78 2.26 15.55 1.71
C ILE A 78 1.45 14.27 1.83
N MET A 79 0.34 14.16 1.11
CA MET A 79 -0.56 13.02 1.16
C MET A 79 -0.80 12.46 -0.24
N MET A 80 -0.69 11.15 -0.37
CA MET A 80 -1.11 10.38 -1.53
C MET A 80 -2.22 9.43 -1.11
N GLU A 81 -3.25 9.29 -1.94
CA GLU A 81 -4.33 8.34 -1.73
C GLU A 81 -4.47 7.48 -2.98
N PHE A 82 -4.56 6.16 -2.78
CA PHE A 82 -4.91 5.21 -3.82
C PHE A 82 -6.35 4.75 -3.60
N HIS A 83 -7.18 4.88 -4.63
CA HIS A 83 -8.60 4.51 -4.58
C HIS A 83 -8.88 3.20 -5.34
N ASN A 84 -7.83 2.55 -5.87
CA ASN A 84 -7.96 1.27 -6.56
C ASN A 84 -6.89 0.26 -6.12
N ASP A 85 -7.28 -1.00 -5.97
CA ASP A 85 -6.38 -2.06 -5.51
C ASP A 85 -5.24 -2.36 -6.50
N LYS A 86 -5.50 -2.26 -7.81
CA LYS A 86 -4.46 -2.40 -8.84
C LYS A 86 -3.40 -1.30 -8.74
N LYS A 87 -3.79 -0.09 -8.31
CA LYS A 87 -2.84 1.01 -8.10
C LYS A 87 -1.92 0.72 -6.92
N LEU A 88 -2.48 0.26 -5.81
CA LEU A 88 -1.69 -0.17 -4.64
C LEU A 88 -0.76 -1.35 -4.99
N ILE A 89 -1.27 -2.36 -5.71
CA ILE A 89 -0.46 -3.50 -6.20
C ILE A 89 0.70 -2.99 -7.07
N PHE A 90 0.43 -2.11 -8.03
CA PHE A 90 1.46 -1.53 -8.88
C PHE A 90 2.56 -0.84 -8.06
N TRP A 91 2.17 -0.06 -7.06
CA TRP A 91 3.09 0.67 -6.20
C TRP A 91 3.96 -0.29 -5.36
N LEU A 92 3.37 -1.32 -4.75
CA LEU A 92 4.08 -2.33 -3.98
C LEU A 92 4.97 -3.24 -4.85
N ASP A 93 4.55 -3.57 -6.08
CA ASP A 93 5.28 -4.46 -6.99
C ASP A 93 6.67 -3.91 -7.40
N ILE A 94 6.95 -2.64 -7.11
CA ILE A 94 8.29 -2.07 -7.28
C ILE A 94 9.34 -2.78 -6.40
N MET A 95 8.96 -3.29 -5.23
CA MET A 95 9.87 -4.09 -4.40
C MET A 95 10.22 -5.45 -5.02
N ASN A 96 9.49 -5.91 -6.05
CA ASN A 96 9.81 -7.14 -6.76
C ASN A 96 10.73 -6.91 -7.96
N LYS A 97 10.97 -5.65 -8.37
CA LYS A 97 11.81 -5.34 -9.53
C LYS A 97 13.23 -5.83 -9.30
N GLN A 98 13.87 -6.25 -10.39
CA GLN A 98 15.24 -6.78 -10.40
C GLN A 98 15.44 -8.00 -9.48
N GLY A 99 14.37 -8.70 -9.10
CA GLY A 99 14.45 -9.94 -8.34
C GLY A 99 14.66 -9.78 -6.83
N PHE A 100 14.41 -8.59 -6.25
CA PHE A 100 14.72 -8.30 -4.85
C PHE A 100 13.95 -9.18 -3.83
N LYS A 101 12.66 -9.46 -4.03
CA LYS A 101 11.86 -10.32 -3.12
C LYS A 101 11.06 -11.45 -3.80
N ASN A 102 10.64 -11.26 -5.06
CA ASN A 102 9.84 -12.24 -5.82
C ASN A 102 8.51 -12.63 -5.14
N ILE A 103 7.75 -11.66 -4.61
CA ILE A 103 6.44 -11.89 -3.98
C ILE A 103 5.34 -11.92 -5.06
N GLU A 104 4.46 -12.92 -5.01
CA GLU A 104 3.32 -13.01 -5.92
C GLU A 104 2.39 -11.79 -5.79
N LYS A 105 1.94 -11.22 -6.92
CA LYS A 105 1.16 -9.98 -6.95
C LYS A 105 -0.09 -10.00 -6.09
N CYS A 106 -0.80 -11.13 -6.04
CA CYS A 106 -2.01 -11.25 -5.23
C CYS A 106 -1.69 -11.12 -3.72
N LEU A 107 -0.51 -11.58 -3.29
CA LEU A 107 -0.09 -11.57 -1.90
C LEU A 107 0.43 -10.20 -1.44
N LEU A 108 0.66 -9.25 -2.35
CA LEU A 108 1.11 -7.89 -2.00
C LEU A 108 0.10 -7.16 -1.10
N ILE A 109 -1.19 -7.45 -1.30
CA ILE A 109 -2.29 -6.84 -0.55
C ILE A 109 -3.19 -7.88 0.13
N GLU A 110 -2.86 -9.16 0.03
CA GLU A 110 -3.61 -10.28 0.60
C GLU A 110 -2.72 -11.13 1.51
N LYS A 111 -3.32 -11.69 2.56
CA LYS A 111 -2.76 -12.77 3.35
C LYS A 111 -3.72 -13.95 3.39
N ARG A 112 -3.27 -15.11 2.92
CA ARG A 112 -3.99 -16.38 3.06
C ARG A 112 -3.70 -17.00 4.42
N LYS A 113 -4.72 -17.58 5.04
CA LYS A 113 -4.63 -18.34 6.29
C LYS A 113 -4.63 -19.84 5.99
N SER A 114 -4.19 -20.64 6.95
CA SER A 114 -4.09 -22.10 6.83
C SER A 114 -5.45 -22.79 6.66
N ASP A 115 -6.52 -22.18 7.13
CA ASP A 115 -7.91 -22.66 6.98
C ASP A 115 -8.52 -22.32 5.61
N GLY A 116 -7.75 -21.75 4.69
CA GLY A 116 -8.21 -21.31 3.37
C GLY A 116 -8.91 -19.94 3.38
N SER A 117 -9.14 -19.34 4.55
CA SER A 117 -9.63 -17.97 4.63
C SER A 117 -8.56 -16.95 4.26
N ARG A 118 -8.96 -15.70 3.99
CA ARG A 118 -8.02 -14.64 3.61
C ARG A 118 -8.38 -13.30 4.19
N MET A 119 -7.37 -12.47 4.35
CA MET A 119 -7.51 -11.06 4.66
C MET A 119 -6.88 -10.22 3.56
N LYS A 120 -7.55 -9.14 3.15
CA LYS A 120 -7.09 -8.28 2.04
C LYS A 120 -7.19 -6.82 2.44
N VAL A 121 -6.25 -5.99 2.00
CA VAL A 121 -6.41 -4.53 2.03
C VAL A 121 -7.61 -4.14 1.17
N LEU A 122 -8.53 -3.38 1.74
CA LEU A 122 -9.61 -2.73 1.01
C LEU A 122 -9.09 -1.42 0.45
N VAL A 123 -9.28 -1.24 -0.86
CA VAL A 123 -8.91 -0.03 -1.56
C VAL A 123 -10.04 0.29 -2.53
N ASN A 124 -10.83 1.30 -2.19
CA ASN A 124 -11.94 1.84 -2.98
C ASN A 124 -12.17 3.31 -2.59
N ASP A 125 -13.14 3.98 -3.22
CA ASP A 125 -13.43 5.40 -2.96
C ASP A 125 -13.82 5.69 -1.50
N VAL A 126 -14.43 4.71 -0.81
CA VAL A 126 -14.82 4.84 0.60
C VAL A 126 -13.65 4.57 1.55
N ASN A 127 -12.75 3.67 1.15
CA ASN A 127 -11.61 3.19 1.92
C ASN A 127 -10.33 3.34 1.09
N PRO A 128 -9.85 4.57 0.85
CA PRO A 128 -8.60 4.76 0.15
C PRO A 128 -7.42 4.24 0.99
N PHE A 129 -6.38 3.78 0.29
CA PHE A 129 -5.09 3.55 0.90
C PHE A 129 -4.33 4.88 0.94
N THR A 130 -4.12 5.43 2.13
CA THR A 130 -3.52 6.75 2.30
C THR A 130 -2.08 6.63 2.78
N ILE A 131 -1.18 7.37 2.13
CA ILE A 131 0.21 7.57 2.51
C ILE A 131 0.38 9.07 2.82
N ARG A 132 0.61 9.42 4.07
CA ARG A 132 0.82 10.80 4.52
C ARG A 132 2.21 10.98 5.12
N PHE A 133 2.97 11.91 4.60
CA PHE A 133 4.26 12.32 5.12
C PHE A 133 4.15 13.63 5.91
N SER A 134 4.64 13.64 7.15
CA SER A 134 4.79 14.85 7.95
C SER A 134 6.18 15.47 7.71
N LYS A 135 6.22 16.65 7.08
CA LYS A 135 7.48 17.36 6.75
C LYS A 135 8.27 17.71 8.00
N ARG A 136 7.59 18.21 9.04
CA ARG A 136 8.23 18.63 10.30
C ARG A 136 8.76 17.45 11.11
N GLN A 137 8.04 16.34 11.13
CA GLN A 137 8.39 15.19 11.97
C GLN A 137 9.23 14.14 11.23
N SER A 138 9.37 14.24 9.90
CA SER A 138 9.96 13.20 9.05
C SER A 138 9.35 11.82 9.32
N LYS A 139 8.01 11.79 9.37
CA LYS A 139 7.22 10.59 9.64
C LYS A 139 6.33 10.24 8.46
N LEU A 140 6.38 8.97 8.07
CA LEU A 140 5.47 8.35 7.14
C LEU A 140 4.32 7.72 7.93
N HIS A 141 3.10 8.08 7.55
CA HIS A 141 1.87 7.52 8.08
C HIS A 141 1.14 6.80 6.96
N ILE A 142 0.69 5.58 7.23
CA ILE A 142 -0.09 4.77 6.30
C ILE A 142 -1.42 4.47 6.95
N ASP A 143 -2.51 4.76 6.28
CA ASP A 143 -3.88 4.51 6.72
C ASP A 143 -4.58 3.63 5.69
N CYS A 144 -5.18 2.53 6.13
CA CYS A 144 -5.89 1.60 5.26
C CYS A 144 -6.90 0.76 6.04
N CYS A 145 -7.83 0.16 5.31
CA CYS A 145 -8.79 -0.79 5.86
C CYS A 145 -8.49 -2.21 5.38
N PHE A 146 -8.83 -3.21 6.20
CA PHE A 146 -8.74 -4.62 5.83
C PHE A 146 -10.11 -5.29 5.89
N GLY A 147 -10.32 -6.19 4.95
CA GLY A 147 -11.49 -7.04 4.85
C GLY A 147 -11.13 -8.50 5.12
N PHE A 148 -12.07 -9.25 5.69
CA PHE A 148 -11.97 -10.70 5.85
C PHE A 148 -12.94 -11.45 4.92
N TRP A 149 -12.44 -12.55 4.34
CA TRP A 149 -13.22 -13.53 3.58
C TRP A 149 -12.95 -14.92 4.17
N ASN A 150 -14.02 -15.69 4.36
CA ASN A 150 -13.90 -17.07 4.85
C ASN A 150 -13.31 -18.01 3.78
N MET A 151 -13.15 -19.28 4.13
CA MET A 151 -12.61 -20.32 3.24
C MET A 151 -13.40 -20.55 1.95
N TYR A 152 -14.67 -20.14 1.92
CA TYR A 152 -15.54 -20.21 0.74
C TYR A 152 -15.49 -18.93 -0.11
N GLY A 153 -14.62 -17.98 0.23
CA GLY A 153 -14.54 -16.69 -0.44
C GLY A 153 -15.71 -15.77 -0.12
N VAL A 154 -16.49 -16.04 0.93
CA VAL A 154 -17.60 -15.19 1.35
C VAL A 154 -17.09 -14.11 2.28
N ARG A 155 -17.38 -12.86 1.92
CA ARG A 155 -17.01 -11.67 2.69
C ARG A 155 -17.71 -11.66 4.06
N GLN A 156 -16.95 -11.37 5.11
CA GLN A 156 -17.43 -11.35 6.51
C GLN A 156 -17.41 -9.94 7.12
N HIS A 157 -17.50 -8.90 6.28
CA HIS A 157 -17.58 -7.51 6.68
C HIS A 157 -18.62 -6.78 5.81
N PRO A 158 -19.22 -5.68 6.31
CA PRO A 158 -20.19 -4.88 5.55
C PRO A 158 -19.63 -4.37 4.21
N ILE A 159 -20.51 -4.21 3.22
CA ILE A 159 -20.21 -3.44 2.00
C ILE A 159 -20.02 -1.99 2.43
N GLN A 160 -18.90 -1.40 2.04
CA GLN A 160 -18.71 0.04 2.08
C GLN A 160 -18.39 0.47 0.65
N ASP A 161 -19.46 0.56 -0.15
CA ASP A 161 -19.43 1.08 -1.51
C ASP A 161 -20.01 2.49 -1.47
N SER A 162 -19.44 3.40 -2.26
CA SER A 162 -19.97 4.75 -2.43
C SER A 162 -21.33 4.67 -3.11
N ILE A 163 -22.35 5.31 -2.51
CA ILE A 163 -23.69 5.48 -3.08
C ILE A 163 -23.60 6.31 -4.37
#